data_AF-A0A955H329-F1
#
_entry.id   AF-A0A955H329-F1
#
_cell.length_a   1.000
_cell.length_b   1.000
_cell.length_c   1.000
_cell.angle_alpha   90.00
_cell.angle_beta   90.00
_cell.angle_gamma   90.00
#
_symmetry.space_group_name_H-M   'P 1'
#
loop_
_entity.id
_entity.type
_entity.pdbx_description
1 polymer ?
#
loop_
_entity_poly.entity_id
_entity_poly.type
_entity_poly.pdbx_seq_one_letter_code
_entity_poly.pdbx_strand_id
1 'polypeptide(L)'
;MKPEKLICNRNNITYDKGYIALWLNDYPLPATLEIDGDTLLKKDHFHVSLLCVKNILEVKPAIENEVLSHFCDFIKEKELRFEEFTNEFRTASADERKSVVALCGISNLNTFADYLSEKIDMKIAHQPAHVTIYTLQPNAGIGLNSEDELQTKSKPVDVPDEVKNILI
;
A
#
# COMPACT_ATOMS: atom_id res chain seq x y z
N MET A 1 -11.47 7.88 8.92
CA MET A 1 -10.98 9.25 9.08
C MET A 1 -10.40 9.77 7.77
N LYS A 2 -10.69 11.02 7.41
CA LYS A 2 -9.92 11.72 6.37
C LYS A 2 -8.44 11.76 6.78
N PRO A 3 -7.52 11.70 5.81
CA PRO A 3 -6.10 11.82 6.10
C PRO A 3 -5.76 13.09 6.89
N GLU A 4 -5.10 12.95 8.04
CA GLU A 4 -4.76 14.10 8.91
C GLU A 4 -3.54 14.90 8.42
N LYS A 5 -2.69 14.28 7.59
CA LYS A 5 -1.40 14.86 7.16
C LYS A 5 -1.18 14.69 5.67
N LEU A 6 -1.81 15.56 4.89
CA LEU A 6 -1.54 15.69 3.46
C LEU A 6 -0.11 16.22 3.24
N ILE A 7 0.57 15.74 2.20
CA ILE A 7 1.90 16.19 1.83
C ILE A 7 1.96 16.67 0.37
N CYS A 8 3.02 17.41 0.04
CA CYS A 8 3.34 17.82 -1.33
C CYS A 8 2.23 18.60 -2.06
N ASN A 9 1.34 19.28 -1.32
CA ASN A 9 0.16 19.97 -1.87
C ASN A 9 -0.75 19.06 -2.69
N ARG A 10 -0.85 17.78 -2.33
CA ARG A 10 -1.77 16.80 -2.92
C ARG A 10 -2.93 16.56 -1.97
N ASN A 11 -4.13 16.34 -2.51
CA ASN A 11 -5.35 16.13 -1.73
C ASN A 11 -5.60 14.66 -1.36
N ASN A 12 -4.80 13.74 -1.92
CA ASN A 12 -4.95 12.30 -1.79
C ASN A 12 -3.64 11.60 -1.42
N ILE A 13 -2.58 12.32 -1.07
CA ILE A 13 -1.31 11.72 -0.63
C ILE A 13 -0.99 12.16 0.79
N THR A 14 -0.65 11.20 1.64
CA THR A 14 -0.29 11.44 3.04
C THR A 14 1.05 10.90 3.45
N TYR A 15 1.57 11.48 4.53
CA TYR A 15 2.58 10.85 5.36
C TYR A 15 2.05 10.61 6.77
N ASP A 16 1.86 9.34 7.16
CA ASP A 16 1.45 8.96 8.51
C ASP A 16 2.16 7.69 8.98
N LYS A 17 2.54 7.64 10.26
CA LYS A 17 3.21 6.48 10.90
C LYS A 17 4.37 5.88 10.09
N GLY A 18 5.15 6.71 9.40
CA GLY A 18 6.27 6.26 8.58
C GLY A 18 5.89 5.70 7.20
N TYR A 19 4.67 5.97 6.72
CA TYR A 19 4.20 5.57 5.40
C TYR A 19 3.81 6.76 4.56
N ILE A 20 4.28 6.79 3.32
CA ILE A 20 3.69 7.61 2.27
C ILE A 20 2.60 6.78 1.60
N ALA A 21 1.38 7.29 1.51
CA ALA A 21 0.23 6.56 0.97
C ALA A 21 -0.60 7.40 -0.01
N LEU A 22 -1.07 6.76 -1.08
CA LEU A 22 -2.03 7.28 -2.03
C LEU A 22 -3.43 6.79 -1.65
N TRP A 23 -4.32 7.71 -1.30
CA TRP A 23 -5.71 7.44 -0.96
C TRP A 23 -6.56 7.22 -2.21
N LEU A 24 -7.37 6.18 -2.17
CA LEU A 24 -8.28 5.82 -3.25
C LEU A 24 -9.73 6.18 -2.91
N ASN A 25 -10.59 6.05 -3.89
CA ASN A 25 -12.04 6.13 -3.69
C ASN A 25 -12.53 4.95 -2.84
N ASP A 26 -13.73 5.10 -2.28
CA ASP A 26 -14.44 3.98 -1.66
C ASP A 26 -14.89 3.00 -2.74
N TYR A 27 -14.90 1.71 -2.38
CA TYR A 27 -15.39 0.63 -3.24
C TYR A 27 -16.61 0.00 -2.55
N PRO A 28 -17.72 -0.25 -3.28
CA PRO A 28 -18.96 -0.79 -2.74
C PRO A 28 -18.87 -2.29 -2.40
N LEU A 29 -17.74 -2.72 -1.84
CA LEU A 29 -17.47 -4.10 -1.45
C LEU A 29 -18.41 -4.56 -0.32
N PRO A 30 -18.73 -5.86 -0.26
CA PRO A 30 -19.43 -6.46 0.88
C PRO A 30 -18.78 -6.09 2.22
N ALA A 31 -19.59 -5.92 3.26
CA ALA A 31 -19.10 -5.53 4.59
C ALA A 31 -18.17 -6.59 5.21
N THR A 32 -18.37 -7.85 4.86
CA THR A 32 -17.58 -8.99 5.34
C THR A 32 -17.19 -9.90 4.19
N LEU A 33 -16.13 -10.68 4.40
CA LEU A 33 -15.65 -11.70 3.48
C LEU A 33 -15.19 -12.93 4.27
N GLU A 34 -15.68 -14.11 3.88
CA GLU A 34 -15.26 -15.39 4.46
C GLU A 34 -14.06 -15.95 3.70
N ILE A 35 -12.94 -16.17 4.37
CA ILE A 35 -11.72 -16.78 3.79
C ILE A 35 -11.09 -17.73 4.81
N ASP A 36 -10.82 -18.97 4.40
CA ASP A 36 -10.19 -19.99 5.23
C ASP A 36 -10.87 -20.21 6.60
N GLY A 37 -12.19 -20.01 6.66
CA GLY A 37 -12.98 -20.14 7.89
C GLY A 37 -12.97 -18.91 8.82
N ASP A 38 -12.31 -17.83 8.42
CA ASP A 38 -12.36 -16.54 9.12
C ASP A 38 -13.33 -15.56 8.44
N THR A 39 -14.06 -14.81 9.24
CA THR A 39 -14.83 -13.63 8.80
C THR A 39 -13.95 -12.39 8.87
N LEU A 40 -13.54 -11.86 7.71
CA LEU A 40 -12.81 -10.60 7.64
C LEU A 40 -13.76 -9.42 7.39
N LEU A 41 -13.39 -8.26 7.93
CA LEU A 41 -14.16 -7.02 7.84
C LEU A 41 -13.61 -6.11 6.75
N LYS A 42 -14.49 -5.47 5.97
CA LYS A 42 -14.09 -4.45 4.99
C LYS A 42 -13.34 -3.32 5.68
N LYS A 43 -12.24 -2.84 5.09
CA LYS A 43 -11.60 -1.60 5.56
C LYS A 43 -12.51 -0.40 5.37
N ASP A 44 -12.42 0.55 6.29
CA ASP A 44 -13.15 1.82 6.19
C ASP A 44 -12.62 2.70 5.06
N HIS A 45 -11.32 2.55 4.74
CA HIS A 45 -10.63 3.37 3.76
C HIS A 45 -9.57 2.59 2.98
N PHE A 46 -9.50 2.90 1.69
CA PHE A 46 -8.57 2.28 0.76
C PHE A 46 -7.42 3.23 0.43
N HIS A 47 -6.21 2.67 0.46
CA HIS A 47 -5.01 3.36 0.05
C HIS A 47 -4.00 2.34 -0.48
N VAL A 48 -3.06 2.85 -1.28
CA VAL A 48 -1.84 2.13 -1.67
C VAL A 48 -0.68 2.77 -0.92
N SER A 49 0.09 1.96 -0.19
CA SER A 49 1.36 2.41 0.35
C SER A 49 2.31 2.66 -0.82
N LEU A 50 2.81 3.89 -0.97
CA LEU A 50 3.78 4.28 -2.00
C LEU A 50 5.22 4.12 -1.52
N LEU A 51 5.44 4.25 -0.21
CA LEU A 51 6.74 4.03 0.41
C LEU A 51 6.62 3.76 1.90
N CYS A 52 7.33 2.73 2.36
CA CYS A 52 7.54 2.46 3.78
C CYS A 52 8.79 3.22 4.28
N VAL A 53 8.62 4.50 4.62
CA VAL A 53 9.72 5.38 5.08
C VAL A 53 10.36 4.85 6.37
N LYS A 54 9.57 4.25 7.28
CA LYS A 54 10.11 3.66 8.51
C LYS A 54 11.23 2.65 8.26
N ASN A 55 11.15 1.83 7.20
CA ASN A 55 12.18 0.83 6.88
C ASN A 55 13.49 1.53 6.45
N ILE A 56 13.38 2.68 5.79
CA ILE A 56 14.54 3.52 5.45
C ILE A 56 15.15 4.11 6.73
N LEU A 57 14.32 4.64 7.62
CA LEU A 57 14.75 5.29 8.86
C LEU A 57 15.37 4.32 9.87
N GLU A 58 15.04 3.03 9.83
CA GLU A 58 15.74 2.00 10.61
C GLU A 58 17.22 1.91 10.25
N VAL A 59 17.58 2.19 9.00
CA VAL A 59 18.97 2.15 8.49
C VAL A 59 19.61 3.54 8.51
N LYS A 60 18.85 4.58 8.13
CA LYS A 60 19.29 5.99 8.09
C LYS A 60 18.30 6.87 8.89
N PRO A 61 18.41 6.96 10.23
CA PRO A 61 17.40 7.62 11.07
C PRO A 61 17.20 9.13 10.84
N ALA A 62 18.19 9.82 10.27
CA ALA A 62 18.22 11.28 10.18
C ALA A 62 17.70 11.86 8.85
N ILE A 63 17.24 11.02 7.91
CA ILE A 63 16.90 11.45 6.53
C ILE A 63 15.40 11.57 6.26
N GLU A 64 14.53 11.57 7.27
CA GLU A 64 13.07 11.63 7.08
C GLU A 64 12.64 12.82 6.21
N ASN A 65 13.09 14.02 6.58
CA ASN A 65 12.77 15.25 5.83
C ASN A 65 13.34 15.23 4.40
N GLU A 66 14.52 14.63 4.21
CA GLU A 66 15.16 14.49 2.91
C GLU A 66 14.36 13.54 2.01
N VAL A 67 13.94 12.39 2.52
CA VAL A 67 13.07 11.43 1.82
C VAL A 67 11.75 12.09 1.41
N LEU A 68 11.10 12.81 2.32
CA LEU A 68 9.86 13.53 2.04
C LEU A 68 10.07 14.63 0.99
N SER A 69 11.18 15.37 1.06
CA SER A 69 11.50 16.39 0.06
C SER A 69 11.68 15.76 -1.32
N HIS A 70 12.46 14.70 -1.43
CA HIS A 70 12.69 14.00 -2.69
C HIS A 70 11.42 13.38 -3.27
N PHE A 71 10.55 12.82 -2.42
CA PHE A 71 9.23 12.36 -2.85
C PHE A 71 8.41 13.52 -3.42
N CYS A 72 8.32 14.65 -2.70
CA CYS A 72 7.56 15.81 -3.17
C CYS A 72 8.13 16.41 -4.47
N ASP A 73 9.45 16.39 -4.66
CA ASP A 73 10.07 16.85 -5.90
C ASP A 73 9.79 15.91 -7.06
N PHE A 74 9.90 14.59 -6.85
CA PHE A 74 9.63 13.60 -7.88
C PHE A 74 8.21 13.74 -8.45
N ILE A 75 7.20 13.88 -7.58
CA ILE A 75 5.81 13.92 -8.01
C ILE A 75 5.38 15.25 -8.66
N LYS A 76 6.26 16.26 -8.71
CA LYS A 76 6.03 17.47 -9.52
C LYS A 76 6.19 17.18 -11.01
N GLU A 77 7.08 16.26 -11.37
CA GLU A 77 7.41 15.92 -12.75
C GLU A 77 6.75 14.61 -13.20
N LYS A 78 6.64 13.63 -12.28
CA LYS A 78 6.15 12.29 -12.57
C LYS A 78 5.03 11.92 -11.61
N GLU A 79 3.79 11.99 -12.08
CA GLU A 79 2.63 11.66 -11.27
C GLU A 79 2.64 10.17 -10.86
N LEU A 80 2.41 9.92 -9.57
CA LEU A 80 2.08 8.60 -9.04
C LEU A 80 0.56 8.47 -9.02
N ARG A 81 0.00 7.66 -9.91
CA ARG A 81 -1.44 7.50 -10.09
C ARG A 81 -1.81 6.03 -10.03
N PHE A 82 -2.93 5.74 -9.38
CA PHE A 82 -3.56 4.43 -9.44
C PHE A 82 -4.00 4.12 -10.87
N GLU A 83 -3.66 2.93 -11.37
CA GLU A 83 -4.02 2.48 -12.70
C GLU A 83 -5.23 1.56 -12.62
N GLU A 84 -5.02 0.29 -12.27
CA GLU A 84 -6.05 -0.72 -12.17
C GLU A 84 -5.65 -1.83 -11.18
N PHE A 85 -6.62 -2.64 -10.76
CA PHE A 85 -6.33 -3.87 -10.04
C PHE A 85 -5.88 -4.97 -11.01
N THR A 86 -4.93 -5.82 -10.61
CA THR A 86 -4.33 -6.83 -11.50
C THR A 86 -5.10 -8.16 -11.53
N ASN A 87 -6.28 -8.22 -10.90
CA ASN A 87 -7.02 -9.46 -10.61
C ASN A 87 -6.23 -10.49 -9.77
N GLU A 88 -5.14 -10.07 -9.12
CA GLU A 88 -4.45 -10.90 -8.15
C GLU A 88 -4.85 -10.49 -6.73
N PHE A 89 -5.35 -11.48 -5.97
CA PHE A 89 -5.70 -11.33 -4.58
C PHE A 89 -4.83 -12.24 -3.73
N ARG A 90 -4.48 -11.76 -2.53
CA ARG A 90 -3.66 -12.53 -1.60
C ARG A 90 -4.15 -12.38 -0.16
N THR A 91 -4.04 -13.44 0.62
CA THR A 91 -4.15 -13.39 2.08
C THR A 91 -2.77 -13.13 2.66
N ALA A 92 -2.62 -12.04 3.41
CA ALA A 92 -1.45 -11.77 4.22
C ALA A 92 -1.74 -12.11 5.67
N SER A 93 -0.78 -12.77 6.33
CA SER A 93 -0.88 -13.17 7.74
C SER A 93 0.40 -12.81 8.48
N ALA A 94 0.25 -12.24 9.69
CA ALA A 94 1.36 -11.91 10.58
C ALA A 94 0.85 -11.95 12.02
N ASP A 95 1.45 -12.81 12.84
CA ASP A 95 1.00 -13.10 14.20
C ASP A 95 -0.48 -13.51 14.20
N GLU A 96 -1.33 -12.84 14.99
CA GLU A 96 -2.78 -13.05 15.05
C GLU A 96 -3.56 -12.22 14.02
N ARG A 97 -2.86 -11.48 13.14
CA ARG A 97 -3.51 -10.64 12.11
C ARG A 97 -3.62 -11.37 10.80
N LYS A 98 -4.75 -11.18 10.12
CA LYS A 98 -5.00 -11.62 8.76
C LYS A 98 -5.64 -10.50 7.94
N SER A 99 -5.27 -10.39 6.68
CA SER A 99 -5.86 -9.43 5.76
C SER A 99 -5.94 -9.98 4.33
N VAL A 100 -6.94 -9.55 3.56
CA VAL A 100 -6.95 -9.75 2.12
C VAL A 100 -6.45 -8.47 1.44
N VAL A 101 -5.52 -8.63 0.51
CA VAL A 101 -5.01 -7.55 -0.34
C VAL A 101 -5.36 -7.83 -1.79
N ALA A 102 -5.64 -6.77 -2.55
CA ALA A 102 -5.74 -6.81 -4.00
C ALA A 102 -4.51 -6.10 -4.59
N LEU A 103 -3.77 -6.76 -5.48
CA LEU A 103 -2.65 -6.14 -6.17
C LEU A 103 -3.16 -5.16 -7.23
N CYS A 104 -2.37 -4.13 -7.47
CA CYS A 104 -2.74 -3.04 -8.38
C CYS A 104 -1.51 -2.41 -9.05
N GLY A 105 -1.75 -1.69 -10.13
CA GLY A 105 -0.76 -0.84 -10.80
C GLY A 105 -0.73 0.56 -10.22
N ILE A 106 0.49 1.10 -10.02
CA ILE A 106 0.73 2.52 -9.76
C ILE A 106 1.73 3.03 -10.77
N SER A 107 1.35 4.04 -11.55
CA SER A 107 2.24 4.67 -12.53
C SER A 107 3.48 5.22 -11.84
N ASN A 108 4.66 5.04 -12.45
CA ASN A 108 5.95 5.58 -11.99
C ASN A 108 6.45 5.10 -10.60
N LEU A 109 5.81 4.12 -9.95
CA LEU A 109 6.21 3.69 -8.61
C LEU A 109 7.64 3.09 -8.56
N ASN A 110 7.96 2.19 -9.50
CA ASN A 110 9.32 1.62 -9.57
C ASN A 110 10.35 2.69 -9.95
N THR A 111 10.00 3.60 -10.86
CA THR A 111 10.84 4.75 -11.22
C THR A 111 11.10 5.66 -10.02
N PHE A 112 10.13 5.82 -9.13
CA PHE A 112 10.32 6.55 -7.89
C PHE A 112 11.28 5.83 -6.95
N ALA A 113 11.13 4.52 -6.78
CA ALA A 113 12.04 3.73 -5.94
C ALA A 113 13.49 3.81 -6.45
N ASP A 114 13.70 3.72 -7.77
CA ASP A 114 15.02 3.88 -8.39
C ASP A 114 15.58 5.28 -8.17
N TYR A 115 14.78 6.33 -8.47
CA TYR A 115 15.15 7.72 -8.25
C TYR A 115 15.57 7.98 -6.80
N LEU A 116 14.75 7.54 -5.83
CA LEU A 116 15.04 7.77 -4.43
C LEU A 116 16.28 6.97 -4.01
N SER A 117 16.45 5.74 -4.49
CA SER A 117 17.63 4.92 -4.19
C SER A 117 18.94 5.63 -4.54
N GLU A 118 18.98 6.28 -5.71
CA GLU A 118 20.12 7.08 -6.14
C GLU A 118 20.32 8.33 -5.27
N LYS A 119 19.24 9.03 -4.90
CA LYS A 119 19.33 10.27 -4.12
C LYS A 119 19.84 10.06 -2.71
N ILE A 120 19.40 9.00 -2.05
CA ILE A 120 19.77 8.74 -0.67
C ILE A 120 20.90 7.73 -0.53
N ASP A 121 21.54 7.30 -1.62
CA ASP A 121 22.61 6.29 -1.64
C ASP A 121 22.25 5.04 -0.82
N MET A 122 21.09 4.45 -1.11
CA MET A 122 20.56 3.26 -0.44
C MET A 122 19.65 2.50 -1.39
N LYS A 123 19.81 1.18 -1.48
CA LYS A 123 18.91 0.36 -2.29
C LYS A 123 17.51 0.33 -1.67
N ILE A 124 16.52 0.85 -2.39
CA ILE A 124 15.10 0.71 -2.05
C ILE A 124 14.52 -0.39 -2.93
N ALA A 125 13.89 -1.37 -2.30
CA ALA A 125 13.25 -2.45 -3.02
C ALA A 125 12.04 -1.93 -3.80
N HIS A 126 11.81 -2.48 -4.99
CA HIS A 126 10.53 -2.32 -5.66
C HIS A 126 9.47 -3.03 -4.81
N GLN A 127 8.45 -2.28 -4.42
CA GLN A 127 7.37 -2.78 -3.58
C GLN A 127 6.16 -3.13 -4.46
N PRO A 128 5.56 -4.31 -4.28
CA PRO A 128 4.34 -4.64 -4.99
C PRO A 128 3.21 -3.73 -4.51
N ALA A 129 2.63 -2.98 -5.43
CA ALA A 129 1.51 -2.11 -5.11
C ALA A 129 0.26 -2.94 -4.81
N HIS A 130 -0.37 -2.64 -3.68
CA HIS A 130 -1.53 -3.36 -3.22
C HIS A 130 -2.44 -2.48 -2.37
N VAL A 131 -3.70 -2.86 -2.31
CA VAL A 131 -4.71 -2.29 -1.42
C VAL A 131 -5.16 -3.37 -0.46
N THR A 132 -5.03 -3.13 0.85
CA THR A 132 -5.73 -3.96 1.84
C THR A 132 -7.23 -3.70 1.74
N ILE A 133 -8.01 -4.74 1.44
CA ILE A 133 -9.46 -4.64 1.25
C ILE A 133 -10.26 -5.18 2.44
N TYR A 134 -9.79 -6.25 3.05
CA TYR A 134 -10.40 -6.87 4.23
C TYR A 134 -9.36 -7.15 5.31
N THR A 135 -9.77 -7.06 6.58
CA THR A 135 -8.91 -7.29 7.74
C THR A 135 -9.66 -8.05 8.82
N LEU A 136 -9.02 -9.01 9.48
CA LEU A 136 -9.61 -9.77 10.58
C LEU A 136 -9.95 -8.85 11.77
N GLN A 137 -8.99 -8.05 12.21
CA GLN A 137 -9.22 -6.95 13.16
C GLN A 137 -9.49 -5.66 12.39
N PRO A 138 -10.43 -4.80 12.84
CA PRO A 138 -10.79 -3.58 12.13
C PRO A 138 -9.59 -2.71 11.74
N ASN A 139 -9.43 -2.46 10.44
CA ASN A 139 -8.39 -1.61 9.85
C ASN A 139 -6.93 -2.04 10.15
N ALA A 140 -6.70 -3.29 10.58
CA ALA A 140 -5.39 -3.80 10.94
C ALA A 140 -4.69 -4.49 9.75
N GLY A 141 -4.36 -3.72 8.70
CA GLY A 141 -3.64 -4.24 7.55
C GLY A 141 -2.20 -4.69 7.85
N ILE A 142 -1.66 -5.53 6.97
CA ILE A 142 -0.27 -5.99 7.00
C ILE A 142 0.44 -5.39 5.80
N GLY A 143 1.52 -4.64 6.04
CA GLY A 143 2.32 -4.04 4.97
C GLY A 143 3.18 -5.08 4.27
N LEU A 144 3.12 -5.10 2.94
CA LEU A 144 3.96 -5.93 2.05
C LEU A 144 4.89 -4.99 1.26
N ASN A 145 6.03 -4.64 1.85
CA ASN A 145 6.89 -3.53 1.41
C ASN A 145 8.01 -3.98 0.46
N SER A 146 8.01 -5.24 0.04
CA SER A 146 8.92 -5.79 -0.95
C SER A 146 8.32 -7.05 -1.57
N GLU A 147 8.88 -7.47 -2.71
CA GLU A 147 8.52 -8.74 -3.33
C GLU A 147 8.77 -9.93 -2.39
N ASP A 148 9.87 -9.90 -1.63
CA ASP A 148 10.17 -10.95 -0.64
C ASP A 148 9.11 -11.02 0.46
N GLU A 149 8.66 -9.87 0.98
CA GLU A 149 7.57 -9.84 1.96
C GLU A 149 6.24 -10.33 1.37
N LEU A 150 5.94 -9.98 0.12
CA LEU A 150 4.76 -10.49 -0.58
C LEU A 150 4.80 -12.02 -0.67
N GLN A 151 5.91 -12.60 -1.07
CA GLN A 151 6.01 -14.06 -1.23
C GLN A 151 6.04 -14.82 0.10
N THR A 152 6.68 -14.25 1.13
CA THR A 152 6.87 -14.94 2.42
C THR A 152 5.71 -14.74 3.40
N LYS A 153 5.04 -13.58 3.38
CA LYS A 153 3.97 -13.22 4.32
C LYS A 153 2.57 -13.36 3.74
N SER A 154 2.44 -13.68 2.46
CA SER A 154 1.14 -13.80 1.83
C SER A 154 1.03 -14.96 0.84
N LYS A 155 -0.19 -15.42 0.62
CA LYS A 155 -0.53 -16.51 -0.29
C LYS A 155 -1.62 -16.06 -1.26
N PRO A 156 -1.57 -16.48 -2.54
CA PRO A 156 -2.70 -16.27 -3.45
C PRO A 156 -4.00 -16.78 -2.84
N VAL A 157 -5.09 -16.03 -3.03
CA VAL A 157 -6.42 -16.41 -2.59
C VAL A 157 -7.42 -16.14 -3.70
N ASP A 158 -8.42 -17.00 -3.81
CA ASP A 158 -9.56 -16.71 -4.67
C ASP A 158 -10.61 -15.94 -3.86
N VAL A 159 -11.22 -14.94 -4.48
CA VAL A 159 -12.30 -14.15 -3.88
C VAL A 159 -13.58 -14.33 -4.68
N PRO A 160 -14.77 -14.17 -4.04
CA PRO A 160 -16.04 -14.28 -4.74
C PRO A 160 -16.13 -13.34 -5.95
N ASP A 161 -16.86 -13.75 -6.98
CA ASP A 161 -17.02 -12.95 -8.21
C ASP A 161 -17.64 -11.57 -7.93
N GLU A 162 -18.47 -11.45 -6.88
CA GLU A 162 -18.98 -10.15 -6.43
C GLU A 162 -17.86 -9.17 -6.08
N VAL A 163 -16.80 -9.62 -5.41
CA VAL A 163 -15.63 -8.79 -5.09
C VAL A 163 -14.83 -8.48 -6.36
N LYS A 164 -14.62 -9.47 -7.23
CA LYS A 164 -13.89 -9.30 -8.49
C LYS A 164 -14.55 -8.26 -9.39
N ASN A 165 -15.86 -8.38 -9.61
CA ASN A 165 -16.64 -7.50 -10.48
C ASN A 165 -16.72 -6.04 -10.00
N ILE A 166 -16.41 -5.78 -8.73
CA ILE A 166 -16.35 -4.42 -8.18
C ILE A 166 -14.97 -3.78 -8.42
N LEU A 167 -13.91 -4.58 -8.44
CA LEU A 167 -12.52 -4.11 -8.50
C LEU A 167 -11.91 -4.21 -9.91
N ILE A 168 -12.50 -5.00 -10.81
CA ILE A 168 -12.00 -5.28 -12.16
C ILE A 168 -13.10 -4.95 -13.15
#